data_AF-A0A3D5MG68-F1
#
_entry.id   AF-A0A3D5MG68-F1
#
_cell.length_a   1.000
_cell.length_b   1.000
_cell.length_c   1.000
_cell.angle_alpha   90.00
_cell.angle_beta   90.00
_cell.angle_gamma   90.00
#
_symmetry.space_group_name_H-M   'P 1'
#
loop_
_entity.id
_entity.type
_entity.pdbx_description
1 polymer ?
#
loop_
_entity_poly.entity_id
_entity_poly.type
_entity_poly.pdbx_seq_one_letter_code
_entity_poly.pdbx_strand_id
1 'polypeptide(L)'
;FDQVLWSPIPGQTHAERAFMAVAMNARYGGEARTPAPEAVDRLLSEKGQKRARALGLAMRLACDLSGRSPQLLANAAATVEKGALRVTAANGYADMLLGEQTKRRAKALAEAMDLALKI
;
A
#
# COMPACT_ATOMS: atom_id res chain seq x y z
N PHE A 1 -5.87 4.97 11.59
CA PHE A 1 -6.00 6.25 10.88
C PHE A 1 -5.89 7.40 11.88
N ASP A 2 -6.83 7.50 12.83
CA ASP A 2 -6.90 8.62 13.79
C ASP A 2 -5.62 8.81 14.61
N GLN A 3 -5.04 7.71 15.11
CA GLN A 3 -3.77 7.74 15.84
C GLN A 3 -2.65 8.47 15.07
N VAL A 4 -2.64 8.36 13.74
CA VAL A 4 -1.63 9.02 12.89
C VAL A 4 -2.04 10.45 12.57
N LEU A 5 -3.30 10.67 12.22
CA LEU A 5 -3.81 11.99 11.83
C LEU A 5 -3.64 13.02 12.97
N TRP A 6 -3.87 12.58 14.20
CA TRP A 6 -3.84 13.42 15.40
C TRP A 6 -2.52 13.33 16.18
N SER A 7 -1.53 12.59 15.68
CA SER A 7 -0.24 12.45 16.35
C SER A 7 0.55 13.77 16.32
N PRO A 8 1.02 14.29 17.47
CA PRO A 8 1.84 15.50 17.52
C PRO A 8 3.32 15.16 17.23
N ILE A 9 3.64 14.85 15.97
CA ILE A 9 5.01 14.51 15.54
C ILE A 9 5.77 15.80 15.18
N PRO A 10 6.83 16.18 15.93
CA PRO A 10 7.63 17.35 15.61
C PRO A 10 8.27 17.27 14.23
N GLY A 11 8.33 18.39 13.52
CA GLY A 11 8.92 18.46 12.18
C GLY A 11 8.03 17.93 11.06
N GLN A 12 6.79 17.50 11.36
CA GLN A 12 5.85 17.02 10.35
C GLN A 12 4.74 18.03 10.04
N THR A 13 4.53 18.31 8.75
CA THR A 13 3.45 19.16 8.26
C THR A 13 2.07 18.48 8.39
N HIS A 14 1.00 19.27 8.34
CA HIS A 14 -0.37 18.75 8.33
C HIS A 14 -0.64 17.82 7.13
N ALA A 15 -0.15 18.18 5.95
CA ALA A 15 -0.31 17.38 4.73
C ALA A 15 0.41 16.03 4.85
N GLU A 16 1.63 16.01 5.39
CA GLU A 16 2.37 14.75 5.61
C GLU A 16 1.65 13.84 6.61
N ARG A 17 1.06 14.39 7.69
CA ARG A 17 0.24 13.60 8.61
C ARG A 17 -0.99 13.02 7.93
N ALA A 18 -1.71 13.82 7.14
CA ALA A 18 -2.85 13.34 6.37
C ALA A 18 -2.43 12.23 5.39
N PHE A 19 -1.30 12.39 4.71
CA PHE A 19 -0.74 11.39 3.80
C PHE A 19 -0.46 10.07 4.51
N MET A 20 0.24 10.11 5.65
CA MET A 20 0.52 8.91 6.45
C MET A 20 -0.76 8.27 7.00
N ALA A 21 -1.74 9.09 7.41
CA ALA A 21 -3.02 8.59 7.90
C ALA A 21 -3.73 7.79 6.81
N VAL A 22 -3.86 8.35 5.59
CA VAL A 22 -4.45 7.66 4.43
C VAL A 22 -3.69 6.36 4.11
N ALA A 23 -2.36 6.39 4.11
CA ALA A 23 -1.54 5.19 3.90
C ALA A 23 -1.80 4.12 4.96
N MET A 24 -1.86 4.49 6.24
CA MET A 24 -2.17 3.55 7.31
C MET A 24 -3.62 3.02 7.24
N ASN A 25 -4.58 3.85 6.82
CA ASN A 25 -5.95 3.39 6.58
C ASN A 25 -5.96 2.26 5.55
N ALA A 26 -5.36 2.48 4.39
CA ALA A 26 -5.29 1.49 3.32
C ALA A 26 -4.51 0.23 3.73
N ARG A 27 -3.39 0.40 4.45
CA ARG A 27 -2.57 -0.72 4.98
C ARG A 27 -3.40 -1.69 5.82
N TYR A 28 -4.27 -1.17 6.68
CA TYR A 28 -5.00 -1.98 7.65
C TYR A 28 -6.34 -2.55 7.17
N GLY A 29 -6.85 -2.16 6.01
CA GLY A 29 -8.23 -2.57 5.67
C GLY A 29 -9.06 -1.54 4.96
N GLY A 30 -8.76 -0.27 5.21
CA GLY A 30 -9.69 0.82 5.00
C GLY A 30 -10.02 1.09 3.54
N GLU A 31 -11.25 1.57 3.36
CA GLU A 31 -11.79 2.01 2.09
C GLU A 31 -11.03 3.23 1.53
N ALA A 32 -11.33 3.61 0.29
CA ALA A 32 -10.74 4.79 -0.33
C ALA A 32 -11.18 6.08 0.38
N ARG A 33 -12.48 6.16 0.73
CA ARG A 33 -13.02 7.23 1.56
C ARG A 33 -12.57 7.01 3.00
N THR A 34 -11.70 7.89 3.49
CA THR A 34 -11.15 7.78 4.85
C THR A 34 -12.15 8.19 5.92
N PRO A 35 -11.92 7.83 7.20
CA PRO A 35 -12.78 8.23 8.32
C PRO A 35 -13.00 9.74 8.47
N ALA A 36 -12.01 10.57 8.10
CA ALA A 36 -12.11 12.04 8.10
C ALA A 36 -11.89 12.60 6.68
N PRO A 37 -12.86 12.42 5.75
CA PRO A 37 -12.68 12.77 4.34
C PRO A 37 -12.46 14.28 4.14
N GLU A 38 -13.21 15.12 4.85
CA GLU A 38 -13.08 16.59 4.76
C GLU A 38 -11.67 17.10 5.09
N ALA A 39 -11.04 16.52 6.13
CA ALA A 39 -9.69 16.86 6.51
C ALA A 39 -8.67 16.43 5.44
N VAL A 40 -8.88 15.24 4.87
CA VAL A 40 -8.01 14.70 3.80
C VAL A 40 -8.15 15.51 2.52
N ASP A 41 -9.38 15.84 2.10
CA ASP A 41 -9.66 16.62 0.89
C ASP A 41 -9.10 18.05 0.98
N ARG A 42 -9.10 18.63 2.18
CA ARG A 42 -8.51 19.94 2.43
C ARG A 42 -6.97 19.93 2.42
N LEU A 43 -6.36 18.85 2.88
CA LEU A 43 -4.91 18.77 3.10
C LEU A 43 -4.15 18.11 1.95
N LEU A 44 -4.82 17.30 1.13
CA LEU A 44 -4.21 16.55 0.04
C LEU A 44 -5.00 16.73 -1.27
N SER A 45 -4.27 16.97 -2.36
CA SER A 45 -4.82 16.81 -3.70
C SER A 45 -5.23 15.36 -3.97
N GLU A 46 -6.13 15.13 -4.92
CA GLU A 46 -6.55 13.78 -5.35
C GLU A 46 -5.35 12.90 -5.71
N LYS A 47 -4.35 13.45 -6.40
CA LYS A 47 -3.10 12.74 -6.72
C LYS A 47 -2.33 12.37 -5.44
N GLY A 48 -2.31 13.24 -4.44
CA GLY A 48 -1.72 12.96 -3.13
C GLY A 48 -2.43 11.84 -2.40
N GLN A 49 -3.77 11.87 -2.37
CA GLN A 49 -4.60 10.82 -1.77
C GLN A 49 -4.39 9.47 -2.45
N LYS A 50 -4.37 9.44 -3.80
CA LYS A 50 -4.12 8.24 -4.59
C LYS A 50 -2.75 7.64 -4.29
N ARG A 51 -1.69 8.47 -4.24
CA ARG A 51 -0.33 8.03 -3.88
C ARG A 51 -0.26 7.48 -2.46
N ALA A 52 -0.89 8.14 -1.49
CA ALA A 52 -0.94 7.67 -0.10
C ALA A 52 -1.63 6.31 0.00
N ARG A 53 -2.76 6.16 -0.69
CA ARG A 53 -3.50 4.89 -0.74
C ARG A 53 -2.68 3.78 -1.37
N ALA A 54 -2.03 4.04 -2.50
CA ALA A 54 -1.16 3.07 -3.17
C ALA A 54 -0.01 2.63 -2.23
N LEU A 55 0.62 3.55 -1.51
CA LEU A 55 1.66 3.21 -0.52
C LEU A 55 1.13 2.27 0.57
N GLY A 56 -0.04 2.56 1.13
CA GLY A 56 -0.67 1.71 2.13
C GLY A 56 -1.00 0.30 1.61
N LEU A 57 -1.53 0.20 0.39
CA LEU A 57 -1.80 -1.08 -0.27
C LEU A 57 -0.51 -1.86 -0.57
N ALA A 58 0.58 -1.17 -0.95
CA ALA A 58 1.89 -1.78 -1.13
C ALA A 58 2.44 -2.35 0.18
N MET A 59 2.34 -1.61 1.29
CA MET A 59 2.72 -2.13 2.61
C MET A 59 1.88 -3.35 3.02
N ARG A 60 0.59 -3.38 2.63
CA ARG A 60 -0.30 -4.51 2.90
C ARG A 60 0.09 -5.74 2.08
N LEU A 61 0.36 -5.57 0.79
CA LEU A 61 0.89 -6.63 -0.08
C LEU A 61 2.22 -7.16 0.47
N ALA A 62 3.13 -6.28 0.90
CA ALA A 62 4.42 -6.68 1.45
C ALA A 62 4.27 -7.53 2.73
N CYS A 63 3.24 -7.30 3.55
CA CYS A 63 2.95 -8.13 4.71
C CYS A 63 2.60 -9.58 4.32
N ASP A 64 1.84 -9.76 3.24
CA ASP A 64 1.48 -11.08 2.72
C ASP A 64 2.67 -11.75 2.02
N LEU A 65 3.46 -10.99 1.23
CA LEU A 65 4.68 -11.47 0.55
C LEU A 65 5.84 -11.84 1.49
N SER A 66 5.83 -11.35 2.72
CA SER A 66 6.92 -11.59 3.67
C SER A 66 6.52 -12.53 4.81
N GLY A 67 5.23 -12.79 5.04
CA GLY A 67 4.79 -13.34 6.33
C GLY A 67 5.33 -12.53 7.52
N ARG A 68 5.67 -11.25 7.31
CA ARG A 68 6.38 -10.36 8.25
C ARG A 68 7.79 -10.81 8.66
N SER A 69 8.45 -11.64 7.85
CA SER A 69 9.85 -12.05 7.98
C SER A 69 10.72 -11.35 6.94
N PRO A 70 11.83 -10.70 7.33
CA PRO A 70 12.81 -10.15 6.39
C PRO A 70 13.39 -11.21 5.43
N GLN A 71 13.60 -12.44 5.92
CA GLN A 71 14.16 -13.53 5.14
C GLN A 71 13.19 -13.99 4.04
N LEU A 72 11.90 -14.06 4.32
CA LEU A 72 10.89 -14.37 3.30
C LEU A 72 10.72 -13.21 2.32
N LEU A 73 10.73 -11.97 2.79
CA LEU A 73 10.63 -10.80 1.91
C LEU A 73 11.75 -10.74 0.87
N ALA A 74 12.97 -11.16 1.24
CA ALA A 74 14.11 -11.22 0.32
C ALA A 74 13.88 -12.17 -0.88
N ASN A 75 12.90 -13.07 -0.80
CA ASN A 75 12.52 -13.99 -1.85
C ASN A 75 11.32 -13.51 -2.70
N ALA A 76 10.89 -12.25 -2.53
CA ALA A 76 9.82 -11.64 -3.32
C ALA A 76 10.29 -10.31 -3.93
N ALA A 77 9.75 -9.96 -5.10
CA ALA A 77 9.98 -8.67 -5.73
C ALA A 77 8.67 -8.10 -6.28
N ALA A 78 8.55 -6.77 -6.22
CA ALA A 78 7.48 -6.02 -6.87
C ALA A 78 8.10 -4.89 -7.69
N THR A 79 7.92 -4.92 -9.02
CA THR A 79 8.47 -3.92 -9.94
C THR A 79 7.36 -3.33 -10.81
N VAL A 80 7.55 -2.08 -11.27
CA VAL A 80 6.65 -1.44 -12.23
C VAL A 80 7.38 -1.34 -13.55
N GLU A 81 6.89 -2.04 -14.57
CA GLU A 81 7.51 -2.07 -15.90
C GLU A 81 6.44 -2.09 -16.98
N LYS A 82 6.61 -1.24 -18.01
CA LYS A 82 5.73 -1.20 -19.20
C LYS A 82 4.23 -1.10 -18.85
N GLY A 83 3.88 -0.29 -17.85
CA GLY A 83 2.48 -0.10 -17.43
C GLY A 83 1.87 -1.25 -16.62
N ALA A 84 2.70 -2.17 -16.11
CA ALA A 84 2.26 -3.27 -15.26
C ALA A 84 3.00 -3.31 -13.93
N LEU A 85 2.29 -3.62 -12.85
CA LEU A 85 2.85 -4.09 -11.60
C LEU A 85 3.16 -5.58 -11.75
N ARG A 86 4.45 -5.92 -11.72
CA ARG A 86 4.95 -7.30 -11.71
C ARG A 86 5.26 -7.72 -10.27
N VAL A 87 4.70 -8.84 -9.81
CA VAL A 87 5.01 -9.42 -8.50
C VAL A 87 5.55 -10.83 -8.70
N THR A 88 6.79 -11.08 -8.27
CA THR A 88 7.47 -12.36 -8.46
C THR A 88 7.97 -12.91 -7.13
N ALA A 89 8.17 -14.22 -7.08
CA ALA A 89 8.87 -14.91 -6.01
C ALA A 89 10.06 -15.70 -6.58
N ALA A 90 11.08 -15.93 -5.77
CA ALA A 90 12.20 -16.79 -6.11
C ALA A 90 11.73 -18.24 -6.36
N ASN A 91 12.51 -19.01 -7.13
CA ASN A 91 12.23 -20.42 -7.39
C ASN A 91 12.06 -21.20 -6.08
N GLY A 92 11.00 -22.00 -5.98
CA GLY A 92 10.65 -22.75 -4.76
C GLY A 92 9.83 -21.98 -3.73
N TYR A 93 9.65 -20.66 -3.88
CA TYR A 93 8.85 -19.84 -2.96
C TYR A 93 7.48 -19.43 -3.52
N ALA A 94 7.22 -19.67 -4.81
CA ALA A 94 6.00 -19.22 -5.49
C ALA A 94 4.71 -19.73 -4.81
N ASP A 95 4.61 -21.02 -4.51
CA ASP A 95 3.41 -21.60 -3.88
C ASP A 95 3.16 -21.05 -2.47
N MET A 96 4.24 -20.69 -1.77
CA MET A 96 4.17 -20.13 -0.42
C MET A 96 3.81 -18.64 -0.42
N LEU A 97 4.40 -17.86 -1.34
CA LEU A 97 4.31 -16.38 -1.31
C LEU A 97 3.24 -15.81 -2.24
N LEU A 98 2.90 -16.51 -3.34
CA LEU A 98 1.99 -16.03 -4.38
C LEU A 98 0.60 -16.69 -4.31
N GLY A 99 0.15 -17.01 -3.09
CA GLY A 99 -1.19 -17.54 -2.85
C GLY A 99 -2.32 -16.55 -3.17
N GLU A 100 -3.57 -17.02 -3.06
CA GLU A 100 -4.76 -16.24 -3.46
C GLU A 100 -4.89 -14.88 -2.75
N GLN A 101 -4.54 -14.79 -1.46
CA GLN A 101 -4.57 -13.51 -0.75
C GLN A 101 -3.56 -12.51 -1.32
N THR A 102 -2.33 -12.95 -1.60
CA THR A 102 -1.29 -12.12 -2.23
C THR A 102 -1.76 -11.61 -3.59
N LYS A 103 -2.30 -12.49 -4.44
CA LYS A 103 -2.84 -12.09 -5.76
C LYS A 103 -3.94 -11.03 -5.62
N ARG A 104 -4.84 -11.21 -4.64
CA ARG A 104 -5.91 -10.23 -4.36
C ARG A 104 -5.36 -8.88 -3.91
N ARG A 105 -4.32 -8.84 -3.08
CA ARG A 105 -3.68 -7.57 -2.65
C ARG A 105 -2.90 -6.92 -3.78
N ALA A 106 -2.19 -7.70 -4.58
CA ALA A 106 -1.47 -7.21 -5.73
C ALA A 106 -2.42 -6.59 -6.75
N LYS A 107 -3.59 -7.19 -6.98
CA LYS A 107 -4.64 -6.62 -7.83
C LYS A 107 -5.14 -5.28 -7.30
N ALA A 108 -5.47 -5.19 -6.02
CA ALA A 108 -5.92 -3.93 -5.42
C ALA A 108 -4.85 -2.82 -5.52
N LEU A 109 -3.57 -3.15 -5.37
CA LEU A 109 -2.47 -2.21 -5.56
C LEU A 109 -2.36 -1.76 -7.02
N ALA A 110 -2.38 -2.71 -7.97
CA ALA A 110 -2.31 -2.43 -9.40
C ALA A 110 -3.45 -1.49 -9.84
N GLU A 111 -4.69 -1.78 -9.41
CA GLU A 111 -5.86 -0.93 -9.67
C GLU A 111 -5.68 0.48 -9.08
N ALA A 112 -5.19 0.61 -7.85
CA ALA A 112 -4.95 1.91 -7.23
C ALA A 112 -3.83 2.73 -7.93
N MET A 113 -2.96 2.06 -8.68
CA MET A 113 -1.89 2.65 -9.47
C MET A 113 -2.24 2.84 -10.96
N ASP A 114 -3.44 2.43 -11.39
CA ASP A 114 -3.86 2.32 -12.80
C ASP A 114 -2.93 1.45 -13.66
N LEU A 115 -2.45 0.34 -13.09
CA LEU A 115 -1.54 -0.59 -13.77
C LEU A 115 -2.22 -1.93 -14.03
N ALA A 116 -1.77 -2.64 -15.07
CA ALA A 116 -2.06 -4.06 -15.21
C ALA A 116 -1.32 -4.87 -14.14
N LEU A 117 -1.86 -6.02 -13.73
CA LEU A 117 -1.18 -6.94 -12.82
C LEU A 117 -0.51 -8.07 -13.61
N LYS A 118 0.74 -8.40 -13.28
CA LYS A 118 1.46 -9.59 -13.74
C LYS A 118 2.06 -10.31 -12.53
N ILE A 119 1.80 -11.61 -12.40
CA ILE A 119 2.34 -12.48 -11.36
C ILE A 119 3.05 -13.63 -12.04
#